data_AF-A0A6J4GXL4-F1
#
_entry.id   AF-A0A6J4GXL4-F1
#
_cell.length_a   1.000
_cell.length_b   1.000
_cell.length_c   1.000
_cell.angle_alpha   90.00
_cell.angle_beta   90.00
_cell.angle_gamma   90.00
#
_symmetry.space_group_name_H-M   'P 1'
#
loop_
_entity.id
_entity.type
_entity.pdbx_description
1 polymer ?
#
loop_
_entity_poly.entity_id
_entity_poly.type
_entity_poly.pdbx_seq_one_letter_code
_entity_poly.pdbx_strand_id
1 'polypeptide(L)'
;MIPKTIIEKQITALSASLKPVTQTMQGRVERDIFLKWAVLSRGKFHCLECTRTWKPDAGKASCKNYINCTAYRGKLKIQQYNQVHFKEIEYWAVLHVCAGFQVVRIICSHKNMKKNCVPTYYHKEVMQHWINSKGEVRTLSLGTNVFSNTYDAWKYYSPLEIRPRNFEGSPKYLINPYRVYAGTQVFDVLKRNDFKGSFYTIAPQVLFTALFKDSYAETMLKTGHIDFLKHYLLSRSQQIKKNWQAVKTCFKSSYKVSDFTLWEDYISLLRWFKKDLSIPENVCPENLAEQHDRLVERKRKIQKRLKIKEIRTEIQQAQMVYEEQKKTVFRTGVH
;
A
#
# COMPACT_ATOMS: atom_id res chain seq x y z
N MET A 1 -5.29 24.59 -1.13
CA MET A 1 -5.72 25.36 -2.32
C MET A 1 -7.04 26.06 -1.99
N ILE A 2 -7.41 27.13 -2.71
CA ILE A 2 -8.72 27.79 -2.53
C ILE A 2 -9.82 26.88 -3.11
N PRO A 3 -10.87 26.52 -2.34
CA PRO A 3 -12.01 25.75 -2.84
C PRO A 3 -12.74 26.49 -3.97
N LYS A 4 -12.83 25.88 -5.15
CA LYS A 4 -13.46 26.51 -6.32
C LYS A 4 -14.85 25.95 -6.58
N THR A 5 -14.99 24.63 -6.54
CA THR A 5 -16.26 23.95 -6.84
C THR A 5 -17.22 23.96 -5.65
N ILE A 6 -18.52 23.77 -5.91
CA ILE A 6 -19.55 23.68 -4.87
C ILE A 6 -19.22 22.57 -3.86
N ILE A 7 -18.82 21.40 -4.36
CA ILE A 7 -18.45 20.25 -3.52
C ILE A 7 -17.22 20.56 -2.65
N GLU A 8 -16.21 21.22 -3.21
CA GLU A 8 -15.03 21.61 -2.44
C GLU A 8 -15.37 22.59 -1.31
N LYS A 9 -16.18 23.61 -1.60
CA LYS A 9 -16.66 24.58 -0.59
C LYS A 9 -17.48 23.88 0.50
N GLN A 10 -18.39 22.98 0.12
CA GLN A 10 -19.19 22.20 1.05
C GLN A 10 -18.30 21.34 1.96
N ILE A 11 -17.34 20.60 1.39
CA ILE A 11 -16.44 19.73 2.16
C ILE A 11 -15.56 20.56 3.11
N THR A 12 -15.05 21.71 2.68
CA THR A 12 -14.28 22.59 3.55
C THR A 12 -15.11 23.09 4.74
N ALA A 13 -16.37 23.49 4.51
CA ALA A 13 -17.27 23.91 5.59
C ALA A 13 -17.60 22.74 6.56
N LEU A 14 -17.90 21.56 6.02
CA LEU A 14 -18.17 20.36 6.82
C LEU A 14 -16.95 19.95 7.64
N SER A 15 -15.75 20.00 7.05
CA SER A 15 -14.49 19.71 7.73
C SER A 15 -14.26 20.62 8.93
N ALA A 16 -14.51 21.93 8.78
CA ALA A 16 -14.38 22.89 9.87
C ALA A 16 -15.39 22.63 11.01
N SER A 17 -16.55 22.05 10.71
CA SER A 17 -17.56 21.69 11.72
C SER A 17 -17.29 20.38 12.48
N LEU A 18 -16.34 19.55 12.01
CA LEU A 18 -16.04 18.28 12.66
C LEU A 18 -15.40 18.51 14.02
N LYS A 19 -15.95 17.85 15.05
CA LYS A 19 -15.37 17.89 16.39
C LYS A 19 -13.95 17.28 16.38
N PRO A 20 -12.99 17.86 17.13
CA PRO A 20 -11.69 17.23 17.36
C PRO A 20 -11.83 15.84 17.97
N VAL A 21 -10.80 15.01 17.80
CA VAL A 21 -10.82 13.67 18.42
C VAL A 21 -10.69 13.79 19.94
N THR A 22 -11.48 13.00 20.66
CA THR A 22 -11.58 13.11 22.13
C THR A 22 -10.32 12.64 22.84
N GLN A 23 -10.07 13.20 24.03
CA GLN A 23 -8.94 12.81 24.88
C GLN A 23 -9.01 11.33 25.29
N THR A 24 -10.22 10.78 25.50
CA THR A 24 -10.42 9.35 25.78
C THR A 24 -9.93 8.45 24.65
N MET A 25 -10.18 8.85 23.39
CA MET A 25 -9.67 8.12 22.22
C MET A 25 -8.15 8.24 22.12
N GLN A 26 -7.59 9.44 22.36
CA GLN A 26 -6.15 9.66 22.39
C GLN A 26 -5.47 8.76 23.44
N GLY A 27 -5.95 8.74 24.69
CA GLY A 27 -5.39 7.86 25.73
C GLY A 27 -5.54 6.35 25.44
N ARG A 28 -6.53 5.95 24.63
CA ARG A 28 -6.60 4.58 24.11
C ARG A 28 -5.52 4.33 23.05
N VAL A 29 -5.36 5.24 22.10
CA VAL A 29 -4.30 5.19 21.07
C VAL A 29 -2.91 5.11 21.69
N GLU A 30 -2.64 5.94 22.70
CA GLU A 30 -1.36 5.99 23.42
C GLU A 30 -0.95 4.65 24.04
N ARG A 31 -1.94 3.84 24.43
CA ARG A 31 -1.77 2.50 24.99
C ARG A 31 -1.70 1.42 23.91
N ASP A 32 -2.53 1.52 22.88
CA ASP A 32 -2.78 0.47 21.91
C ASP A 32 -1.76 0.45 20.76
N ILE A 33 -1.23 1.61 20.37
CA ILE A 33 -0.39 1.74 19.16
C ILE A 33 1.09 1.81 19.51
N PHE A 34 1.46 2.64 20.50
CA PHE A 34 2.86 2.90 20.76
C PHE A 34 3.53 1.79 21.55
N LEU A 35 4.70 1.41 21.06
CA LEU A 35 5.55 0.43 21.69
C LEU A 35 6.12 0.96 23.00
N LYS A 36 6.47 0.03 23.88
CA LYS A 36 6.95 0.32 25.22
C LYS A 36 8.43 0.04 25.24
N TRP A 37 9.24 1.05 25.52
CA TRP A 37 10.68 0.98 25.27
C TRP A 37 11.51 0.96 26.54
N ALA A 38 12.66 0.30 26.46
CA ALA A 38 13.77 0.47 27.38
C ALA A 38 15.06 0.75 26.62
N VAL A 39 16.02 1.39 27.26
CA VAL A 39 17.35 1.66 26.70
C VAL A 39 18.44 1.29 27.69
N LEU A 40 19.53 0.71 27.20
CA LEU A 40 20.73 0.45 27.98
C LEU A 40 21.65 1.68 27.93
N SER A 41 22.01 2.20 29.09
CA SER A 41 22.89 3.36 29.22
C SER A 41 23.82 3.15 30.41
N ARG A 42 25.14 3.19 30.18
CA ARG A 42 26.16 3.03 31.23
C ARG A 42 25.92 1.80 32.13
N GLY A 43 25.63 0.65 31.50
CA GLY A 43 25.41 -0.63 32.20
C GLY A 43 24.09 -0.72 32.99
N LYS A 44 23.14 0.21 32.79
CA LYS A 44 21.81 0.20 33.42
C LYS A 44 20.72 0.28 32.37
N PHE A 45 19.65 -0.48 32.57
CA PHE A 45 18.43 -0.37 31.78
C PHE A 45 17.58 0.77 32.32
N HIS A 46 17.06 1.60 31.43
CA HIS A 46 16.10 2.67 31.73
C HIS A 46 14.80 2.39 30.99
N CYS A 47 13.68 2.30 31.71
CA CYS A 47 12.35 2.23 31.11
C CYS A 47 11.92 3.62 30.65
N LEU A 48 11.51 3.74 29.38
CA LEU A 48 11.04 4.99 28.78
C LEU A 48 9.54 5.23 29.00
N GLU A 49 8.86 4.37 29.78
CA GLU A 49 7.46 4.54 30.17
C GLU A 49 7.30 5.05 31.60
N CYS A 50 7.94 4.36 32.56
CA CYS A 50 7.75 4.57 33.99
C CYS A 50 8.99 5.11 34.70
N THR A 51 10.00 5.54 33.94
CA THR A 51 11.25 6.16 34.41
C THR A 51 12.12 5.29 35.35
N ARG A 52 11.75 4.05 35.62
CA ARG A 52 12.54 3.13 36.46
C ARG A 52 13.84 2.74 35.79
N THR A 53 14.85 2.51 36.64
CA THR A 53 16.19 2.09 36.23
C THR A 53 16.60 0.84 37.01
N TRP A 54 17.23 -0.13 36.34
CA TRP A 54 17.74 -1.35 36.99
C TRP A 54 19.05 -1.82 36.34
N LYS A 55 19.86 -2.57 37.09
CA LYS A 55 21.07 -3.21 36.58
C LYS A 55 20.74 -4.61 36.04
N PRO A 56 21.45 -5.10 35.03
CA PRO A 56 21.46 -6.52 34.73
C PRO A 56 22.07 -7.30 35.91
N ASP A 57 21.33 -8.29 36.41
CA ASP A 57 21.75 -9.23 37.45
C ASP A 57 22.71 -10.28 36.87
N ALA A 58 24.01 -10.08 37.08
CA ALA A 58 25.08 -10.95 36.58
C ALA A 58 24.95 -12.43 37.03
N GLY A 59 24.18 -12.73 38.08
CA GLY A 59 23.96 -14.08 38.59
C GLY A 59 22.81 -14.85 37.93
N LYS A 60 22.00 -14.23 37.05
CA LYS A 60 20.86 -14.89 36.37
C LYS A 60 21.12 -15.06 34.89
N ALA A 61 21.31 -16.32 34.47
CA ALA A 61 21.61 -16.70 33.08
C ALA A 61 20.55 -16.29 32.04
N SER A 62 19.32 -15.91 32.43
CA SER A 62 18.26 -15.56 31.49
C SER A 62 18.19 -14.06 31.21
N CYS A 63 18.60 -13.65 30.01
CA CYS A 63 18.42 -12.28 29.50
C CYS A 63 16.94 -11.82 29.46
N LYS A 64 15.98 -12.73 29.61
CA LYS A 64 14.53 -12.46 29.63
C LYS A 64 14.10 -11.52 30.76
N ASN A 65 14.80 -11.53 31.90
CA ASN A 65 14.47 -10.65 33.03
C ASN A 65 14.91 -9.20 32.81
N TYR A 66 15.82 -8.94 31.87
CA TYR A 66 16.30 -7.58 31.57
C TYR A 66 15.32 -6.73 30.77
N ILE A 67 14.31 -7.36 30.17
CA ILE A 67 13.36 -6.73 29.25
C ILE A 67 12.00 -6.49 29.94
N ASN A 68 11.84 -6.96 31.16
CA ASN A 68 10.62 -6.81 31.96
C ASN A 68 10.85 -5.75 33.04
N CYS A 69 10.07 -4.67 33.01
CA CYS A 69 10.12 -3.68 34.08
C CYS A 69 9.16 -4.09 35.22
N THR A 70 9.62 -4.05 36.47
CA THR A 70 8.79 -4.47 37.62
C THR A 70 7.60 -3.56 37.92
N ALA A 71 7.63 -2.29 37.47
CA ALA A 71 6.45 -1.40 37.51
C ALA A 71 5.48 -1.67 36.37
N TYR A 72 6.02 -2.01 35.20
CA TYR A 72 5.25 -2.15 33.98
C TYR A 72 5.15 -3.63 33.63
N ARG A 73 4.00 -4.24 33.93
CA ARG A 73 3.72 -5.68 33.72
C ARG A 73 3.57 -6.07 32.24
N GLY A 74 4.37 -5.49 31.34
CA GLY A 74 4.38 -5.78 29.91
C GLY A 74 5.80 -5.92 29.37
N LYS A 75 5.92 -6.57 28.22
CA LYS A 75 7.20 -6.76 27.52
C LYS A 75 7.67 -5.42 26.95
N LEU A 76 8.91 -5.02 27.26
CA LEU A 76 9.53 -3.84 26.65
C LEU A 76 10.27 -4.23 25.36
N LYS A 77 10.41 -3.29 24.44
CA LYS A 77 11.37 -3.38 23.33
C LYS A 77 12.64 -2.63 23.72
N ILE A 78 13.79 -3.18 23.34
CA ILE A 78 15.08 -2.54 23.61
C ILE A 78 15.43 -1.60 22.45
N GLN A 79 15.68 -0.33 22.76
CA GLN A 79 16.33 0.60 21.85
C GLN A 79 17.79 0.21 21.71
N GLN A 80 18.23 -0.05 20.48
CA GLN A 80 19.59 -0.47 20.18
C GLN A 80 20.60 0.63 20.48
N TYR A 81 20.22 1.89 20.24
CA TYR A 81 21.09 3.04 20.39
C TYR A 81 20.64 3.91 21.56
N ASN A 82 21.60 4.38 22.35
CA ASN A 82 21.34 5.30 23.45
C ASN A 82 21.38 6.74 22.95
N GLN A 83 20.24 7.41 22.96
CA GLN A 83 20.09 8.81 22.55
C GLN A 83 19.57 9.67 23.71
N VAL A 84 19.66 10.99 23.56
CA VAL A 84 19.09 11.93 24.54
C VAL A 84 17.57 11.96 24.45
N HIS A 85 17.04 12.00 23.22
CA HIS A 85 15.61 12.02 22.92
C HIS A 85 15.27 10.85 22.02
N PHE A 86 14.18 10.15 22.35
CA PHE A 86 13.62 9.09 21.53
C PHE A 86 12.26 9.52 21.04
N LYS A 87 11.94 9.13 19.81
CA LYS A 87 10.70 9.52 19.16
C LYS A 87 10.11 8.34 18.42
N GLU A 88 8.81 8.12 18.60
CA GLU A 88 8.02 7.18 17.82
C GLU A 88 6.89 7.97 17.16
N ILE A 89 6.66 7.74 15.87
CA ILE A 89 5.62 8.41 15.09
C ILE A 89 4.73 7.33 14.52
N GLU A 90 3.44 7.40 14.78
CA GLU A 90 2.48 6.43 14.28
C GLU A 90 1.21 7.11 13.79
N TYR A 91 0.62 6.51 12.75
CA TYR A 91 -0.62 6.97 12.15
C TYR A 91 -1.79 6.12 12.63
N TRP A 92 -2.93 6.76 12.86
CA TRP A 92 -4.19 6.07 13.09
C TRP A 92 -5.32 6.83 12.43
N ALA A 93 -6.44 6.13 12.24
CA ALA A 93 -7.60 6.71 11.59
C ALA A 93 -8.85 6.63 12.46
N VAL A 94 -9.74 7.59 12.25
CA VAL A 94 -11.11 7.58 12.77
C VAL A 94 -12.07 7.68 11.59
N LEU A 95 -13.12 6.86 11.64
CA LEU A 95 -14.17 6.89 10.64
C LEU A 95 -15.34 7.74 11.12
N HIS A 96 -15.88 8.55 10.21
CA HIS A 96 -17.10 9.30 10.42
C HIS A 96 -18.03 9.18 9.22
N VAL A 97 -19.31 9.38 9.46
CA VAL A 97 -20.31 9.64 8.43
C VAL A 97 -20.80 11.07 8.62
N CYS A 98 -20.69 11.91 7.59
CA CYS A 98 -21.07 13.31 7.66
C CYS A 98 -21.70 13.76 6.35
N ALA A 99 -22.95 14.24 6.40
CA ALA A 99 -23.66 14.87 5.28
C ALA A 99 -23.56 14.10 3.93
N GLY A 100 -23.73 12.78 3.96
CA GLY A 100 -23.67 11.96 2.73
C GLY A 100 -22.25 11.54 2.30
N PHE A 101 -21.24 11.78 3.13
CA PHE A 101 -19.87 11.32 2.93
C PHE A 101 -19.43 10.32 3.99
N GLN A 102 -18.72 9.28 3.56
CA GLN A 102 -17.84 8.51 4.42
C GLN A 102 -16.53 9.29 4.57
N VAL A 103 -16.16 9.63 5.80
CA VAL A 103 -14.97 10.40 6.11
C VAL A 103 -13.95 9.52 6.80
N VAL A 104 -12.73 9.48 6.28
CA VAL A 104 -11.56 8.86 6.90
C VAL A 104 -10.65 9.98 7.38
N ARG A 105 -10.56 10.16 8.70
CA ARG A 105 -9.68 11.15 9.33
C ARG A 105 -8.38 10.46 9.73
N ILE A 106 -7.24 10.94 9.25
CA ILE A 106 -5.92 10.41 9.57
C ILE A 106 -5.24 11.34 10.57
N ILE A 107 -4.81 10.77 11.69
CA ILE A 107 -4.14 11.45 12.78
C ILE A 107 -2.70 10.95 12.84
N CYS A 108 -1.74 11.88 12.82
CA CYS A 108 -0.34 11.61 13.09
C CYS A 108 -0.08 11.82 14.58
N SER A 109 0.49 10.81 15.23
CA SER A 109 0.77 10.84 16.67
C SER A 109 2.24 10.68 16.93
N HIS A 110 2.74 11.48 17.87
CA HIS A 110 4.13 11.47 18.28
C HIS A 110 4.17 11.05 19.74
N LYS A 111 5.07 10.12 20.05
CA LYS A 111 5.47 9.79 21.39
C LYS A 111 6.91 10.24 21.57
N ASN A 112 7.11 11.24 22.40
CA ASN A 112 8.44 11.73 22.76
C ASN A 112 8.84 11.13 24.10
N MET A 113 10.03 10.58 24.15
CA MET A 113 10.58 9.87 25.30
C MET A 113 11.96 10.41 25.62
N LYS A 114 12.28 10.45 26.91
CA LYS A 114 13.61 10.83 27.40
C LYS A 114 13.90 10.03 28.65
N LYS A 115 15.16 9.68 28.87
CA LYS A 115 15.57 8.98 30.10
C LYS A 115 15.17 9.81 31.32
N ASN A 116 14.60 9.13 32.31
CA ASN A 116 14.12 9.73 33.56
C ASN A 116 12.97 10.74 33.39
N CYS A 117 12.29 10.75 32.23
CA CYS A 117 11.09 11.55 32.00
C CYS A 117 9.95 10.64 31.55
N VAL A 118 8.74 10.91 32.04
CA VAL A 118 7.51 10.26 31.56
C VAL A 118 7.30 10.66 30.08
N PRO A 119 6.88 9.73 29.20
CA PRO A 119 6.66 10.05 27.80
C PRO A 119 5.58 11.12 27.64
N THR A 120 5.76 12.00 26.65
CA THR A 120 4.75 12.96 26.24
C THR A 120 4.19 12.60 24.87
N TYR A 121 2.91 12.90 24.68
CA TYR A 121 2.18 12.56 23.48
C TYR A 121 1.65 13.81 22.79
N TYR A 122 1.66 13.78 21.46
CA TYR A 122 1.09 14.83 20.62
C TYR A 122 0.31 14.19 19.48
N HIS A 123 -0.93 14.64 19.28
CA HIS A 123 -1.83 14.13 18.25
C HIS A 123 -2.29 15.27 17.36
N LYS A 124 -2.13 15.12 16.04
CA LYS A 124 -2.63 16.09 15.08
C LYS A 124 -3.32 15.39 13.93
N GLU A 125 -4.53 15.84 13.61
CA GLU A 125 -5.19 15.45 12.39
C GLU A 125 -4.46 16.06 11.19
N VAL A 126 -3.91 15.20 10.34
CA VAL A 126 -3.05 15.61 9.23
C VAL A 126 -3.76 15.53 7.88
N MET A 127 -4.82 14.72 7.79
CA MET A 127 -5.52 14.45 6.54
C MET A 127 -6.95 13.98 6.78
N GLN A 128 -7.83 14.31 5.83
CA GLN A 128 -9.20 13.81 5.76
C GLN A 128 -9.50 13.38 4.33
N HIS A 129 -9.99 12.15 4.15
CA HIS A 129 -10.56 11.70 2.89
C HIS A 129 -12.08 11.69 2.99
N TRP A 130 -12.72 12.45 2.12
CA TRP A 130 -14.17 12.54 1.99
C TRP A 130 -14.60 11.73 0.78
N ILE A 131 -15.35 10.66 1.00
CA ILE A 131 -15.74 9.69 -0.02
C ILE A 131 -17.25 9.75 -0.16
N ASN A 132 -17.73 10.10 -1.35
CA ASN A 132 -19.18 10.12 -1.60
C ASN A 132 -19.70 8.70 -1.89
N SER A 133 -21.03 8.54 -1.97
CA SER A 133 -21.68 7.26 -2.29
C SER A 133 -21.32 6.71 -3.68
N LYS A 134 -20.86 7.55 -4.59
CA LYS A 134 -20.34 7.15 -5.90
C LYS A 134 -18.87 6.69 -5.85
N GLY A 135 -18.22 6.73 -4.68
CA GLY A 135 -16.81 6.40 -4.45
C GLY A 135 -15.80 7.44 -4.95
N GLU A 136 -16.23 8.68 -5.19
CA GLU A 136 -15.30 9.77 -5.51
C GLU A 136 -14.69 10.35 -4.23
N VAL A 137 -13.39 10.59 -4.28
CA VAL A 137 -12.63 11.08 -3.13
C VAL A 137 -12.33 12.56 -3.29
N ARG A 138 -12.37 13.27 -2.18
CA ARG A 138 -11.81 14.61 -2.02
C ARG A 138 -11.00 14.64 -0.74
N THR A 139 -9.78 15.14 -0.83
CA THR A 139 -8.83 15.06 0.27
C THR A 139 -8.48 16.43 0.80
N LEU A 140 -8.58 16.62 2.11
CA LEU A 140 -7.96 17.72 2.83
C LEU A 140 -6.69 17.22 3.50
N SER A 141 -5.65 18.05 3.54
CA SER A 141 -4.45 17.71 4.31
C SER A 141 -3.68 18.95 4.72
N LEU A 142 -2.84 18.79 5.74
CA LEU A 142 -1.84 19.81 6.08
C LEU A 142 -0.84 19.97 4.94
N GLY A 143 -0.25 21.16 4.87
CA GLY A 143 0.92 21.38 4.04
C GLY A 143 2.04 20.44 4.47
N THR A 144 2.90 20.07 3.52
CA THR A 144 4.15 19.35 3.81
C THR A 144 5.34 20.21 3.41
N ASN A 145 6.50 19.97 4.02
CA ASN A 145 7.74 20.59 3.59
C ASN A 145 8.12 20.05 2.21
N VAL A 146 8.33 20.93 1.23
CA VAL A 146 8.55 20.52 -0.17
C VAL A 146 9.95 19.93 -0.36
N PHE A 147 10.90 20.34 0.48
CA PHE A 147 12.30 19.89 0.45
C PHE A 147 12.63 18.81 1.49
N SER A 148 11.61 18.20 2.11
CA SER A 148 11.85 17.01 2.91
C SER A 148 12.00 15.80 1.99
N ASN A 149 12.98 14.95 2.28
CA ASN A 149 13.12 13.63 1.63
C ASN A 149 12.01 12.63 2.06
N THR A 150 10.94 13.10 2.70
CA THR A 150 9.79 12.29 3.14
C THR A 150 8.49 12.94 2.67
N TYR A 151 7.51 12.11 2.29
CA TYR A 151 6.20 12.57 1.79
C TYR A 151 5.31 13.19 2.86
N ASP A 152 5.60 12.91 4.13
CA ASP A 152 4.76 13.17 5.29
C ASP A 152 5.43 14.10 6.30
N ALA A 153 6.37 14.94 5.86
CA ALA A 153 6.91 16.03 6.68
C ALA A 153 5.88 17.16 6.87
N TRP A 154 4.88 16.90 7.71
CA TRP A 154 3.75 17.79 7.95
C TRP A 154 4.18 19.14 8.54
N LYS A 155 3.64 20.22 7.96
CA LYS A 155 3.65 21.57 8.54
C LYS A 155 2.53 21.64 9.56
N TYR A 156 2.81 21.25 10.81
CA TYR A 156 1.79 21.17 11.87
C TYR A 156 1.07 22.49 12.19
N TYR A 157 1.67 23.62 11.83
CA TYR A 157 1.09 24.97 11.94
C TYR A 157 0.15 25.34 10.77
N SER A 158 0.21 24.62 9.65
CA SER A 158 -0.66 24.91 8.50
C SER A 158 -2.10 24.44 8.75
N PRO A 159 -3.11 25.02 8.09
CA PRO A 159 -4.47 24.54 8.16
C PRO A 159 -4.68 23.27 7.30
N LEU A 160 -5.77 22.54 7.58
CA LEU A 160 -6.27 21.49 6.70
C LEU A 160 -6.88 22.14 5.46
N GLU A 161 -6.22 21.97 4.31
CA GLU A 161 -6.69 22.53 3.05
C GLU A 161 -7.09 21.44 2.08
N ILE A 162 -8.11 21.71 1.28
CA ILE A 162 -8.45 20.86 0.15
C ILE A 162 -7.31 20.80 -0.87
N ARG A 163 -7.09 19.60 -1.39
CA ARG A 163 -6.02 19.28 -2.34
C ARG A 163 -6.62 18.99 -3.73
N PRO A 164 -5.87 19.27 -4.80
CA PRO A 164 -6.33 18.99 -6.16
C PRO A 164 -6.63 17.49 -6.36
N ARG A 165 -7.64 17.17 -7.17
CA ARG A 165 -8.08 15.79 -7.43
C ARG A 165 -6.96 14.87 -7.92
N ASN A 166 -6.11 15.36 -8.81
CA ASN A 166 -5.01 14.59 -9.40
C ASN A 166 -3.95 14.14 -8.39
N PHE A 167 -3.98 14.67 -7.16
CA PHE A 167 -3.04 14.28 -6.11
C PHE A 167 -3.43 12.96 -5.42
N GLU A 168 -4.63 12.42 -5.63
CA GLU A 168 -5.10 11.16 -5.00
C GLU A 168 -4.11 10.00 -5.16
N GLY A 169 -3.39 9.91 -6.29
CA GLY A 169 -2.40 8.87 -6.55
C GLY A 169 -1.02 9.09 -5.90
N SER A 170 -0.79 10.20 -5.20
CA SER A 170 0.49 10.45 -4.53
C SER A 170 0.63 9.55 -3.29
N PRO A 171 1.82 8.94 -3.04
CA PRO A 171 2.06 8.07 -1.89
C PRO A 171 1.65 8.68 -0.55
N LYS A 172 1.77 10.01 -0.42
CA LYS A 172 1.31 10.77 0.75
C LYS A 172 -0.14 10.47 1.13
N TYR A 173 -1.05 10.36 0.15
CA TYR A 173 -2.48 10.15 0.39
C TYR A 173 -2.86 8.67 0.46
N LEU A 174 -1.86 7.78 0.41
CA LEU A 174 -1.98 6.34 0.60
C LEU A 174 -1.38 5.88 1.94
N ILE A 175 -1.08 6.83 2.85
CA ILE A 175 -0.63 6.49 4.21
C ILE A 175 -1.64 5.54 4.84
N ASN A 176 -1.16 4.34 5.16
CA ASN A 176 -1.94 3.32 5.80
C ASN A 176 -1.84 3.48 7.32
N PRO A 177 -2.94 3.79 8.03
CA PRO A 177 -2.91 3.90 9.48
C PRO A 177 -2.59 2.55 10.13
N TYR A 178 -1.80 2.56 11.21
CA TYR A 178 -1.53 1.37 12.01
C TYR A 178 -2.81 0.78 12.59
N ARG A 179 -3.73 1.66 13.03
CA ARG A 179 -5.04 1.26 13.54
C ARG A 179 -6.15 2.18 13.07
N VAL A 180 -7.31 1.59 12.81
CA VAL A 180 -8.54 2.31 12.47
C VAL A 180 -9.52 2.13 13.61
N TYR A 181 -9.93 3.24 14.22
CA TYR A 181 -10.99 3.26 15.22
C TYR A 181 -12.30 3.51 14.49
N ALA A 182 -12.88 2.42 14.02
CA ALA A 182 -14.23 2.37 13.52
C ALA A 182 -15.16 2.22 14.73
N GLY A 183 -15.87 3.28 15.13
CA GLY A 183 -17.11 3.09 15.88
C GLY A 183 -18.20 2.50 14.98
N THR A 184 -19.47 2.86 15.20
CA THR A 184 -20.62 2.46 14.35
C THR A 184 -20.73 3.25 13.03
N GLN A 185 -19.75 4.10 12.71
CA GLN A 185 -19.85 5.15 11.68
C GLN A 185 -19.31 4.71 10.31
N VAL A 186 -19.97 3.71 9.74
CA VAL A 186 -19.69 3.24 8.38
C VAL A 186 -21.01 3.22 7.60
N PHE A 187 -20.97 3.70 6.35
CA PHE A 187 -22.12 3.65 5.46
C PHE A 187 -22.68 2.23 5.27
N ASP A 188 -24.01 2.13 5.26
CA ASP A 188 -24.70 0.86 5.10
C ASP A 188 -24.44 0.22 3.72
N VAL A 189 -24.14 1.02 2.70
CA VAL A 189 -23.69 0.52 1.39
C VAL A 189 -22.39 -0.29 1.53
N LEU A 190 -21.45 0.14 2.38
CA LEU A 190 -20.22 -0.62 2.60
C LEU A 190 -20.50 -1.93 3.34
N LYS A 191 -21.41 -1.92 4.31
CA LYS A 191 -21.85 -3.14 5.01
C LYS A 191 -22.53 -4.12 4.04
N ARG A 192 -23.40 -3.62 3.15
CA ARG A 192 -24.03 -4.41 2.08
C ARG A 192 -22.98 -5.03 1.14
N ASN A 193 -21.91 -4.30 0.89
CA ASN A 193 -20.79 -4.76 0.05
C ASN A 193 -19.76 -5.58 0.86
N ASP A 194 -20.20 -6.25 1.93
CA ASP A 194 -19.46 -7.20 2.78
C ASP A 194 -18.31 -6.60 3.61
N PHE A 195 -18.31 -5.30 3.87
CA PHE A 195 -17.35 -4.71 4.80
C PHE A 195 -17.67 -5.10 6.26
N LYS A 196 -16.82 -5.96 6.83
CA LYS A 196 -16.94 -6.48 8.21
C LYS A 196 -16.03 -5.80 9.24
N GLY A 197 -15.49 -4.62 8.92
CA GLY A 197 -14.64 -3.84 9.84
C GLY A 197 -13.13 -4.08 9.72
N SER A 198 -12.69 -5.04 8.91
CA SER A 198 -11.27 -5.28 8.64
C SER A 198 -10.79 -4.53 7.40
N PHE A 199 -9.58 -3.99 7.48
CA PHE A 199 -8.94 -3.24 6.40
C PHE A 199 -7.84 -4.03 5.68
N TYR A 200 -7.48 -5.22 6.16
CA TYR A 200 -6.54 -6.13 5.49
C TYR A 200 -5.24 -5.45 5.01
N THR A 201 -4.64 -4.60 5.85
CA THR A 201 -3.44 -3.81 5.50
C THR A 201 -3.58 -2.92 4.26
N ILE A 202 -4.80 -2.58 3.86
CA ILE A 202 -5.14 -1.63 2.80
C ILE A 202 -5.60 -0.33 3.47
N ALA A 203 -5.14 0.81 2.96
CA ALA A 203 -5.55 2.10 3.50
C ALA A 203 -7.08 2.28 3.37
N PRO A 204 -7.80 2.75 4.40
CA PRO A 204 -9.26 2.79 4.43
C PRO A 204 -9.91 3.47 3.23
N GLN A 205 -9.34 4.59 2.81
CA GLN A 205 -9.82 5.38 1.67
C GLN A 205 -9.71 4.61 0.35
N VAL A 206 -8.69 3.77 0.19
CA VAL A 206 -8.52 2.94 -1.01
C VAL A 206 -9.56 1.83 -1.02
N LEU A 207 -9.72 1.14 0.11
CA LEU A 207 -10.68 0.05 0.25
C LEU A 207 -12.13 0.56 0.06
N PHE A 208 -12.52 1.64 0.73
CA PHE A 208 -13.87 2.18 0.61
C PHE A 208 -14.16 2.67 -0.81
N THR A 209 -13.22 3.38 -1.43
CA THR A 209 -13.37 3.81 -2.82
C THR A 209 -13.61 2.63 -3.77
N ALA A 210 -12.85 1.55 -3.59
CA ALA A 210 -13.03 0.33 -4.37
C ALA A 210 -14.40 -0.30 -4.10
N LEU A 211 -14.82 -0.41 -2.84
CA LEU A 211 -16.12 -1.01 -2.48
C LEU A 211 -17.32 -0.20 -2.96
N PHE A 212 -17.21 1.12 -3.13
CA PHE A 212 -18.30 1.92 -3.71
C PHE A 212 -18.43 1.80 -5.23
N LYS A 213 -17.33 1.54 -5.95
CA LYS A 213 -17.28 1.64 -7.42
C LYS A 213 -17.06 0.33 -8.15
N ASP A 214 -16.40 -0.62 -7.51
CA ASP A 214 -15.76 -1.74 -8.22
C ASP A 214 -16.32 -3.09 -7.76
N SER A 215 -17.13 -3.68 -8.65
CA SER A 215 -17.72 -5.01 -8.43
C SER A 215 -16.67 -6.12 -8.34
N TYR A 216 -15.49 -5.95 -8.94
CA TYR A 216 -14.41 -6.94 -8.84
C TYR A 216 -13.84 -6.97 -7.42
N ALA A 217 -13.60 -5.79 -6.83
CA ALA A 217 -13.11 -5.67 -5.45
C ALA A 217 -14.14 -6.23 -4.46
N GLU A 218 -15.43 -5.91 -4.66
CA GLU A 218 -16.53 -6.47 -3.87
C GLU A 218 -16.55 -8.00 -3.97
N THR A 219 -16.42 -8.55 -5.18
CA THR A 219 -16.41 -10.01 -5.38
C THR A 219 -15.25 -10.66 -4.64
N MET A 220 -14.02 -10.11 -4.77
CA MET A 220 -12.83 -10.64 -4.08
C MET A 220 -12.97 -10.60 -2.56
N LEU A 221 -13.60 -9.54 -2.02
CA LEU A 221 -13.86 -9.42 -0.61
C LEU A 221 -14.87 -10.47 -0.13
N LYS A 222 -16.00 -10.59 -0.85
CA LYS A 222 -17.08 -11.55 -0.55
C LYS A 222 -16.62 -13.01 -0.62
N THR A 223 -15.75 -13.34 -1.57
CA THR A 223 -15.19 -14.70 -1.71
C THR A 223 -14.04 -14.98 -0.75
N GLY A 224 -13.59 -13.98 0.02
CA GLY A 224 -12.51 -14.14 1.00
C GLY A 224 -11.11 -14.20 0.40
N HIS A 225 -10.93 -13.92 -0.89
CA HIS A 225 -9.64 -13.91 -1.57
C HIS A 225 -8.90 -12.57 -1.36
N ILE A 226 -8.53 -12.31 -0.10
CA ILE A 226 -7.91 -11.06 0.35
C ILE A 226 -6.56 -10.79 -0.34
N ASP A 227 -5.79 -11.83 -0.67
CA ASP A 227 -4.49 -11.67 -1.32
C ASP A 227 -4.65 -11.09 -2.74
N PHE A 228 -5.65 -11.56 -3.49
CA PHE A 228 -6.03 -10.97 -4.78
C PHE A 228 -6.51 -9.53 -4.62
N LEU A 229 -7.31 -9.24 -3.59
CA LEU A 229 -7.79 -7.87 -3.31
C LEU A 229 -6.63 -6.92 -3.02
N LYS A 230 -5.65 -7.35 -2.21
CA LYS A 230 -4.44 -6.58 -1.90
C LYS A 230 -3.63 -6.31 -3.16
N HIS A 231 -3.32 -7.34 -3.95
CA HIS A 231 -2.58 -7.15 -5.22
C HIS A 231 -3.33 -6.21 -6.16
N TYR A 232 -4.65 -6.41 -6.30
CA TYR A 232 -5.50 -5.61 -7.15
C TYR A 232 -5.51 -4.11 -6.80
N LEU A 233 -5.54 -3.78 -5.51
CA LEU A 233 -5.64 -2.39 -5.04
C LEU A 233 -4.29 -1.70 -4.78
N LEU A 234 -3.24 -2.46 -4.48
CA LEU A 234 -1.92 -1.91 -4.10
C LEU A 234 -0.92 -1.91 -5.26
N SER A 235 -1.03 -2.85 -6.20
CA SER A 235 -0.10 -2.96 -7.33
C SER A 235 -0.56 -2.07 -8.48
N ARG A 236 0.28 -1.11 -8.90
CA ARG A 236 -0.07 -0.18 -10.00
C ARG A 236 -0.06 -0.82 -11.40
N SER A 237 0.78 -1.83 -11.60
CA SER A 237 0.98 -2.49 -12.90
C SER A 237 0.09 -3.72 -13.12
N GLN A 238 -0.77 -4.05 -12.15
CA GLN A 238 -1.61 -5.25 -12.22
C GLN A 238 -2.56 -5.25 -13.41
N GLN A 239 -2.93 -6.43 -13.87
CA GLN A 239 -3.82 -6.68 -15.00
C GLN A 239 -4.97 -7.62 -14.64
N ILE A 240 -5.38 -7.64 -13.36
CA ILE A 240 -6.39 -8.55 -12.80
C ILE A 240 -7.72 -8.46 -13.54
N LYS A 241 -8.19 -7.26 -13.92
CA LYS A 241 -9.42 -7.12 -14.72
C LYS A 241 -9.31 -7.83 -16.07
N LYS A 242 -8.17 -7.69 -16.73
CA LYS A 242 -7.88 -8.35 -18.01
C LYS A 242 -7.76 -9.87 -17.84
N ASN A 243 -7.37 -10.31 -16.64
CA ASN A 243 -7.12 -11.72 -16.29
C ASN A 243 -8.29 -12.32 -15.50
N TRP A 244 -9.46 -11.67 -15.48
CA TRP A 244 -10.54 -12.02 -14.56
C TRP A 244 -11.04 -13.45 -14.73
N GLN A 245 -10.97 -14.00 -15.95
CA GLN A 245 -11.31 -15.41 -16.17
C GLN A 245 -10.36 -16.35 -15.43
N ALA A 246 -9.04 -16.10 -15.49
CA ALA A 246 -8.05 -16.87 -14.73
C ALA A 246 -8.26 -16.71 -13.22
N VAL A 247 -8.60 -15.51 -12.75
CA VAL A 247 -8.90 -15.26 -11.34
C VAL A 247 -10.11 -16.06 -10.87
N LYS A 248 -11.20 -16.07 -11.65
CA LYS A 248 -12.38 -16.91 -11.37
C LYS A 248 -12.02 -18.40 -11.29
N THR A 249 -11.13 -18.86 -12.17
CA THR A 249 -10.63 -20.24 -12.13
C THR A 249 -9.86 -20.51 -10.84
N CYS A 250 -8.96 -19.61 -10.42
CA CYS A 250 -8.25 -19.72 -9.13
C CYS A 250 -9.20 -19.76 -7.93
N PHE A 251 -10.28 -18.99 -7.98
CA PHE A 251 -11.28 -18.97 -6.89
C PHE A 251 -11.99 -20.32 -6.78
N LYS A 252 -12.37 -20.91 -7.91
CA LYS A 252 -13.00 -22.24 -7.95
C LYS A 252 -12.08 -23.35 -7.46
N SER A 253 -10.79 -23.30 -7.82
CA SER A 253 -9.79 -24.30 -7.40
C SER A 253 -9.18 -24.02 -6.02
N SER A 254 -9.58 -22.95 -5.34
CA SER A 254 -8.96 -22.49 -4.08
C SER A 254 -7.45 -22.32 -4.16
N TYR A 255 -6.93 -21.97 -5.33
CA TYR A 255 -5.50 -21.83 -5.57
C TYR A 255 -4.93 -20.59 -4.89
N LYS A 256 -3.84 -20.76 -4.14
CA LYS A 256 -3.11 -19.68 -3.47
C LYS A 256 -1.91 -19.28 -4.31
N VAL A 257 -1.95 -18.05 -4.81
CA VAL A 257 -0.84 -17.47 -5.58
C VAL A 257 0.23 -17.00 -4.61
N SER A 258 1.46 -17.51 -4.77
CA SER A 258 2.63 -17.10 -3.98
C SER A 258 3.22 -15.77 -4.45
N ASP A 259 3.39 -15.60 -5.76
CA ASP A 259 3.88 -14.39 -6.40
C ASP A 259 2.92 -13.95 -7.50
N PHE A 260 2.21 -12.85 -7.26
CA PHE A 260 1.24 -12.31 -8.20
C PHE A 260 1.88 -11.72 -9.46
N THR A 261 3.08 -11.17 -9.38
CA THR A 261 3.76 -10.59 -10.54
C THR A 261 4.14 -11.70 -11.51
N LEU A 262 4.78 -12.74 -10.98
CA LEU A 262 5.13 -13.94 -11.74
C LEU A 262 3.88 -14.63 -12.31
N TRP A 263 2.80 -14.69 -11.53
CA TRP A 263 1.54 -15.28 -11.97
C TRP A 263 0.91 -14.48 -13.11
N GLU A 264 0.85 -13.15 -13.05
CA GLU A 264 0.29 -12.34 -14.14
C GLU A 264 1.11 -12.44 -15.44
N ASP A 265 2.44 -12.54 -15.33
CA ASP A 265 3.32 -12.81 -16.47
C ASP A 265 3.08 -14.20 -17.06
N TYR A 266 2.93 -15.21 -16.21
CA TYR A 266 2.54 -16.56 -16.60
C TYR A 266 1.19 -16.59 -17.35
N ILE A 267 0.15 -15.93 -16.82
CA ILE A 267 -1.16 -15.82 -17.50
C ILE A 267 -1.04 -15.07 -18.84
N SER A 268 -0.13 -14.12 -18.94
CA SER A 268 0.15 -13.42 -20.19
C SER A 268 0.84 -14.33 -21.22
N LEU A 269 1.71 -15.23 -20.79
CA LEU A 269 2.27 -16.29 -21.65
C LEU A 269 1.19 -17.27 -22.12
N LEU A 270 0.32 -17.73 -21.22
CA LEU A 270 -0.80 -18.62 -21.60
C LEU A 270 -1.67 -18.01 -22.69
N ARG A 271 -1.98 -16.70 -22.60
CA ARG A 271 -2.71 -15.99 -23.66
C ARG A 271 -1.93 -15.90 -24.97
N TRP A 272 -0.62 -15.66 -24.90
CA TRP A 272 0.23 -15.66 -26.10
C TRP A 272 0.21 -17.03 -26.81
N PHE A 273 0.21 -18.12 -26.03
CA PHE A 273 0.06 -19.49 -26.52
C PHE A 273 -1.39 -19.92 -26.81
N LYS A 274 -2.37 -19.01 -26.68
CA LYS A 274 -3.80 -19.27 -26.86
C LYS A 274 -4.33 -20.45 -26.02
N LYS A 275 -3.81 -20.61 -24.80
CA LYS A 275 -4.30 -21.60 -23.83
C LYS A 275 -5.58 -21.11 -23.16
N ASP A 276 -6.48 -22.04 -22.86
CA ASP A 276 -7.73 -21.74 -22.18
C ASP A 276 -7.48 -21.47 -20.69
N LEU A 277 -7.94 -20.30 -20.22
CA LEU A 277 -7.84 -19.81 -18.85
C LEU A 277 -8.99 -20.28 -17.96
N SER A 278 -10.00 -20.95 -18.53
CA SER A 278 -11.08 -21.58 -17.77
C SER A 278 -10.66 -22.89 -17.11
N ILE A 279 -9.58 -23.50 -17.61
CA ILE A 279 -9.07 -24.80 -17.21
C ILE A 279 -8.11 -24.62 -16.00
N PRO A 280 -8.43 -25.21 -14.82
CA PRO A 280 -7.60 -25.09 -13.62
C PRO A 280 -6.16 -25.55 -13.83
N GLU A 281 -5.94 -26.64 -14.55
CA GLU A 281 -4.62 -27.24 -14.80
C GLU A 281 -3.67 -26.28 -15.54
N ASN A 282 -4.23 -25.37 -16.35
CA ASN A 282 -3.44 -24.35 -17.03
C ASN A 282 -3.15 -23.14 -16.14
N VAL A 283 -4.06 -22.76 -15.24
CA VAL A 283 -3.98 -21.48 -14.51
C VAL A 283 -3.36 -21.64 -13.13
N CYS A 284 -3.46 -22.82 -12.55
CA CYS A 284 -3.10 -23.14 -11.17
C CYS A 284 -1.97 -24.18 -11.14
N PRO A 285 -0.75 -23.85 -11.60
CA PRO A 285 0.36 -24.79 -11.58
C PRO A 285 0.82 -25.07 -10.14
N GLU A 286 1.21 -26.31 -9.84
CA GLU A 286 1.82 -26.67 -8.56
C GLU A 286 3.13 -25.90 -8.34
N ASN A 287 3.98 -25.84 -9.36
CA ASN A 287 5.21 -25.04 -9.37
C ASN A 287 5.12 -23.92 -10.42
N LEU A 288 4.71 -22.73 -9.96
CA LEU A 288 4.52 -21.56 -10.83
C LEU A 288 5.81 -21.13 -11.54
N ALA A 289 6.95 -21.11 -10.84
CA ALA A 289 8.23 -20.65 -11.39
C ALA A 289 8.72 -21.56 -12.51
N GLU A 290 8.67 -22.87 -12.30
CA GLU A 290 9.11 -23.84 -13.29
C GLU A 290 8.24 -23.80 -14.56
N GLN A 291 6.91 -23.76 -14.42
CA GLN A 291 6.01 -23.68 -15.57
C GLN A 291 6.13 -22.35 -16.32
N HIS A 292 6.35 -21.26 -15.59
CA HIS A 292 6.68 -19.97 -16.18
C HIS A 292 7.94 -20.04 -17.04
N ASP A 293 9.05 -20.53 -16.48
CA ASP A 293 10.34 -20.57 -17.17
C ASP A 293 10.31 -21.44 -18.41
N ARG A 294 9.61 -22.58 -18.34
CA ARG A 294 9.35 -23.46 -19.48
C ARG A 294 8.63 -22.72 -20.62
N LEU A 295 7.60 -21.93 -20.31
CA LEU A 295 6.86 -21.16 -21.32
C LEU A 295 7.68 -19.99 -21.86
N VAL A 296 8.47 -19.32 -21.03
CA VAL A 296 9.40 -18.26 -21.45
C VAL A 296 10.42 -18.81 -22.43
N GLU A 297 11.08 -19.93 -22.10
CA GLU A 297 12.08 -20.55 -22.97
C GLU A 297 11.46 -20.96 -24.32
N ARG A 298 10.26 -21.55 -24.28
CA ARG A 298 9.52 -21.91 -25.49
C ARG A 298 9.21 -20.69 -26.35
N LYS A 299 8.76 -19.59 -25.75
CA LYS A 299 8.47 -18.33 -26.46
C LYS A 299 9.74 -17.75 -27.08
N ARG A 300 10.85 -17.72 -26.34
CA ARG A 300 12.17 -17.27 -26.84
C ARG A 300 12.64 -18.09 -28.05
N LYS A 301 12.51 -19.42 -28.00
CA LYS A 301 12.86 -20.31 -29.12
C LYS A 301 12.04 -19.98 -30.39
N ILE A 302 10.74 -19.70 -30.26
CA ILE A 302 9.89 -19.33 -31.39
C ILE A 302 10.27 -17.96 -31.94
N GLN A 303 10.43 -16.95 -31.07
CA GLN A 303 10.80 -15.60 -31.49
C GLN A 303 12.17 -15.58 -32.18
N LYS A 304 13.16 -16.32 -31.67
CA LYS A 304 14.47 -16.46 -32.32
C LYS A 304 14.35 -17.05 -33.72
N ARG A 305 13.53 -18.10 -33.90
CA ARG A 305 13.29 -18.71 -35.22
C ARG A 305 12.61 -17.73 -36.19
N LEU A 306 11.64 -16.96 -35.72
CA LEU A 306 10.95 -15.94 -36.53
C LEU A 306 11.91 -14.82 -36.93
N LYS A 307 12.74 -14.31 -36.00
CA LYS A 307 13.69 -13.24 -36.29
C LYS A 307 14.77 -13.69 -37.28
N ILE A 308 15.25 -14.92 -37.17
CA ILE A 308 16.19 -15.49 -38.16
C ILE A 308 15.55 -15.58 -39.55
N LYS A 309 14.27 -15.98 -39.63
CA LYS A 309 13.55 -16.00 -40.91
C LYS A 309 13.40 -14.59 -41.50
N GLU A 310 13.02 -13.62 -40.69
CA GLU A 310 12.85 -12.21 -41.08
C GLU A 310 14.17 -11.61 -41.60
N ILE A 311 15.28 -11.81 -40.86
CA ILE A 311 16.61 -11.36 -41.29
C ILE A 311 17.03 -12.05 -42.60
N ARG A 312 16.73 -13.34 -42.78
CA ARG A 312 17.02 -14.05 -44.04
C ARG A 312 16.25 -13.45 -45.22
N THR A 313 14.98 -13.12 -45.03
CA THR A 313 14.17 -12.47 -46.07
C THR A 313 14.67 -11.06 -46.40
N GLU A 314 15.08 -10.28 -45.39
CA GLU A 314 15.67 -8.95 -45.58
C GLU A 314 16.99 -9.02 -46.35
N ILE A 315 17.87 -9.97 -46.00
CA ILE A 315 19.14 -10.18 -46.73
C ILE A 315 18.87 -10.56 -48.18
N GLN A 316 17.91 -11.46 -48.43
CA GLN A 316 17.58 -11.87 -49.79
C GLN A 316 17.03 -10.71 -50.63
N GLN A 317 16.18 -9.86 -50.05
CA GLN A 317 15.69 -8.65 -50.71
C GLN A 317 16.82 -7.65 -50.99
N ALA A 318 17.71 -7.43 -50.01
CA ALA A 318 18.86 -6.54 -50.17
C ALA A 318 19.84 -7.05 -51.25
N GLN A 319 20.03 -8.36 -51.36
CA GLN A 319 20.84 -8.98 -52.42
C GLN A 319 20.24 -8.75 -53.80
N MET A 320 18.93 -8.92 -53.97
CA MET A 320 18.26 -8.63 -55.25
C MET A 320 18.42 -7.16 -55.66
N VAL A 321 18.22 -6.23 -54.73
CA VAL A 321 18.40 -4.79 -54.97
C VAL A 321 19.86 -4.47 -55.32
N TYR A 322 20.82 -5.07 -54.62
CA TYR A 322 22.24 -4.90 -54.90
C TYR A 322 22.63 -5.42 -56.29
N GLU A 323 22.09 -6.57 -56.71
CA GLU A 323 22.33 -7.11 -58.05
C GLU A 323 21.73 -6.25 -59.17
N GLU A 324 20.55 -5.67 -58.96
CA GLU A 324 19.93 -4.71 -59.89
C GLU A 324 20.75 -3.41 -60.01
N GLN A 325 21.20 -2.86 -58.88
CA GLN A 325 22.07 -1.68 -58.86
C GLN A 325 23.42 -1.95 -59.54
N LYS A 326 24.02 -3.13 -59.29
CA LYS A 326 25.25 -3.57 -59.95
C LYS A 326 25.08 -3.61 -61.47
N LYS A 327 24.01 -4.26 -61.97
CA LYS A 327 23.70 -4.30 -63.43
C LYS A 327 23.54 -2.90 -64.04
N THR A 328 22.98 -1.95 -63.28
CA THR A 328 22.80 -0.56 -63.72
C THR A 328 24.14 0.16 -63.83
N VAL A 329 25.02 0.04 -62.83
CA VAL A 329 26.36 0.65 -62.83
C VAL A 329 27.26 0.10 -63.94
N PHE A 330 27.21 -1.22 -64.21
CA PHE A 330 27.95 -1.82 -65.34
C PHE A 330 27.42 -1.38 -66.72
N ARG A 331 26.15 -0.95 -66.83
CA ARG A 331 25.60 -0.40 -68.08
C ARG A 331 25.97 1.07 -68.32
N THR A 332 26.24 1.84 -67.27
CA THR A 332 26.58 3.28 -67.38
C THR A 332 28.09 3.56 -67.32
N GLY A 333 28.92 2.54 -67.06
CA GLY A 333 30.38 2.67 -66.94
C GLY A 333 31.19 2.34 -68.19
N VAL A 334 30.55 2.23 -69.36
CA VAL A 334 31.22 2.12 -70.67
C VAL A 334 30.93 3.39 -71.46
N HIS A 335 31.68 4.46 -71.18
CA HIS A 335 31.93 5.58 -72.09
C HIS A 335 33.28 6.20 -71.78
#